data_AF-A0A356SDW8-F1
#
_entry.id   AF-A0A356SDW8-F1
#
_cell.length_a   1.000
_cell.length_b   1.000
_cell.length_c   1.000
_cell.angle_alpha   90.00
_cell.angle_beta   90.00
_cell.angle_gamma   90.00
#
_symmetry.space_group_name_H-M   'P 1'
#
loop_
_entity.id
_entity.type
_entity.pdbx_description
1 polymer ?
#
loop_
_entity_poly.entity_id
_entity_poly.type
_entity_poly.pdbx_seq_one_letter_code
_entity_poly.pdbx_strand_id
1 'polypeptide(L)'
;MMAKTFRAAITAHDSAELLSIRRGIEKEGLRVSSENHALSKKPHPTSLGSALTHRSITTDYSEALLEFITGVHQSPNAVLTELFDLHAYTAR
;
A
#
# COMPACT_ATOMS: atom_id res chain seq x y z
N MET A 1 25.90 18.42 -0.57
CA MET A 1 26.92 17.72 -1.40
C MET A 1 26.33 16.50 -2.12
N MET A 2 25.60 15.60 -1.46
CA MET A 2 25.02 14.39 -2.11
C MET A 2 24.04 14.64 -3.28
N ALA A 3 23.15 15.63 -3.19
CA ALA A 3 22.16 15.88 -4.24
C ALA A 3 22.77 16.26 -5.61
N LYS A 4 23.93 16.93 -5.60
CA LYS A 4 24.63 17.33 -6.83
C LYS A 4 25.30 16.13 -7.49
N THR A 5 25.93 15.26 -6.70
CA THR A 5 26.57 14.02 -7.16
C THR A 5 25.55 13.04 -7.71
N PHE A 6 24.41 12.87 -7.02
CA PHE A 6 23.31 12.01 -7.47
C PHE A 6 22.71 12.50 -8.80
N ARG A 7 22.46 13.80 -8.91
CA ARG A 7 21.95 14.39 -10.15
C ARG A 7 22.93 14.24 -11.32
N ALA A 8 24.22 14.49 -11.08
CA ALA A 8 25.27 14.32 -12.08
C ALA A 8 25.37 12.86 -12.56
N ALA A 9 25.27 11.89 -11.64
CA ALA A 9 25.26 10.47 -11.97
C ALA A 9 24.06 10.06 -12.84
N ILE A 10 22.85 10.57 -12.54
CA ILE A 10 21.65 10.29 -13.34
C ILE A 10 21.75 10.91 -14.75
N THR A 11 22.35 12.09 -14.88
CA THR A 11 22.44 12.80 -16.16
C THR A 11 23.57 12.33 -17.07
N ALA A 12 24.56 11.60 -16.54
CA ALA A 12 25.76 11.19 -17.28
C ALA A 12 25.58 9.89 -18.09
N HIS A 13 24.52 9.14 -17.84
CA HIS A 13 24.17 7.92 -18.57
C HIS A 13 22.84 8.11 -19.28
N ASP A 14 22.52 7.22 -20.23
CA ASP A 14 21.16 7.15 -20.75
C ASP A 14 20.22 6.81 -19.59
N SER A 15 19.33 7.76 -19.25
CA SER A 15 18.46 7.70 -18.08
C SER A 15 17.60 6.43 -18.01
N ALA A 16 17.36 5.78 -19.16
CA ALA A 16 16.66 4.51 -19.27
C ALA A 16 17.45 3.32 -18.68
N GLU A 17 18.79 3.33 -18.72
CA GLU A 17 19.62 2.25 -18.18
C GLU A 17 19.84 2.35 -16.66
N LEU A 18 19.72 3.54 -16.07
CA LEU A 18 19.96 3.76 -14.64
C LEU A 18 18.71 3.74 -13.75
N LEU A 19 17.51 3.96 -14.30
CA LEU A 19 16.30 4.23 -13.51
C LEU A 19 15.25 3.12 -13.60
N SER A 20 15.63 1.88 -13.28
CA SER A 20 14.65 0.81 -13.03
C SER A 20 14.08 0.92 -11.60
N ILE A 21 13.18 1.88 -11.36
CA ILE A 21 12.57 2.08 -10.04
C ILE A 21 11.47 1.05 -9.80
N ARG A 22 11.57 0.34 -8.69
CA ARG A 22 10.53 -0.54 -8.16
C ARG A 22 9.86 0.10 -6.95
N ARG A 23 8.55 -0.08 -6.78
CA ARG A 23 7.76 0.59 -5.73
C ARG A 23 6.70 -0.36 -5.17
N GLY A 24 6.48 -0.28 -3.87
CA GLY A 24 5.29 -0.80 -3.19
C GLY A 24 4.67 0.32 -2.37
N ILE A 25 3.42 0.12 -1.96
CA ILE A 25 2.66 1.00 -1.08
C ILE A 25 2.12 0.15 0.07
N GLU A 26 2.34 0.66 1.28
CA GLU A 26 1.61 0.32 2.50
C GLU A 26 0.67 1.49 2.81
N LYS A 27 -0.61 1.21 3.04
CA LYS A 27 -1.61 2.24 3.35
C LYS A 27 -2.53 1.76 4.45
N GLU A 28 -2.64 2.57 5.49
CA GLU A 28 -3.50 2.33 6.65
C GLU A 28 -4.85 3.05 6.54
N GLY A 29 -5.88 2.49 7.19
CA GLY A 29 -7.18 3.14 7.34
C GLY A 29 -8.05 2.50 8.41
N LEU A 30 -8.63 3.34 9.28
CA LEU A 30 -9.55 2.87 10.32
C LEU A 30 -10.89 2.45 9.72
N ARG A 31 -11.35 1.25 10.10
CA ARG A 31 -12.74 0.84 9.89
C ARG A 31 -13.65 1.62 10.82
N VAL A 32 -14.70 2.22 10.27
CA VAL A 32 -15.68 3.00 11.02
C VAL A 32 -17.09 2.43 10.80
N SER A 33 -17.96 2.59 11.79
CA SER A 33 -19.38 2.26 11.66
C SER A 33 -20.08 3.28 10.77
N SER A 34 -20.88 2.80 9.81
CA SER A 34 -21.73 3.67 8.98
C SER A 34 -22.89 4.29 9.75
N GLU A 35 -23.28 3.72 10.89
CA GLU A 35 -24.44 4.17 11.68
C GLU A 35 -24.13 5.40 12.53
N ASN A 36 -22.92 5.49 13.07
CA ASN A 36 -22.56 6.51 14.06
C ASN A 36 -21.15 7.09 13.87
N HIS A 37 -20.45 6.72 12.79
CA HIS A 37 -19.09 7.17 12.46
C HIS A 37 -18.03 6.89 13.53
N ALA A 38 -18.35 6.05 14.51
CA ALA A 38 -17.41 5.65 15.55
C ALA A 38 -16.45 4.58 15.02
N LEU A 39 -15.29 4.47 15.67
CA LEU A 39 -14.34 3.39 15.41
C LEU A 39 -15.02 2.03 15.53
N SER A 40 -14.85 1.18 14.51
CA SER A 40 -15.41 -0.17 14.51
C SER A 40 -14.89 -0.98 15.70
N LYS A 41 -15.81 -1.63 16.41
CA LYS A 41 -15.50 -2.64 17.44
C LYS A 41 -15.69 -4.08 16.94
N LYS A 42 -16.09 -4.26 15.67
CA LYS A 42 -16.23 -5.58 15.05
C LYS A 42 -14.83 -6.17 14.81
N PRO A 43 -14.66 -7.50 14.95
CA PRO A 43 -13.40 -8.16 14.63
C PRO A 43 -13.02 -7.95 13.15
N HIS A 44 -11.79 -8.31 12.79
CA HIS A 44 -11.32 -8.39 11.42
C HIS A 44 -12.30 -9.25 10.60
N PRO A 45 -12.80 -8.74 9.46
CA PRO A 45 -13.77 -9.50 8.67
C PRO A 45 -13.17 -10.81 8.16
N THR A 46 -13.84 -11.92 8.44
CA THR A 46 -13.38 -13.28 8.06
C THR A 46 -13.26 -13.47 6.55
N SER A 47 -14.01 -12.69 5.76
CA SER A 47 -13.92 -12.66 4.29
C SER A 47 -12.57 -12.14 3.79
N LEU A 48 -11.84 -11.36 4.59
CA LEU A 48 -10.50 -10.86 4.25
C LEU A 48 -9.39 -11.85 4.65
N GLY A 49 -9.76 -13.00 5.21
CA GLY A 49 -8.82 -14.04 5.63
C GLY A 49 -8.21 -13.77 7.00
N SER A 50 -6.93 -14.14 7.16
CA SER A 50 -6.21 -14.03 8.41
C SER A 50 -5.24 -12.86 8.35
N ALA A 51 -5.44 -11.83 9.17
CA ALA A 51 -4.52 -10.70 9.28
C ALA A 51 -3.08 -11.16 9.57
N LEU A 52 -2.89 -12.22 10.36
CA LEU A 52 -1.56 -12.75 10.70
C LEU A 52 -0.76 -13.27 9.48
N THR A 53 -1.43 -13.74 8.42
CA THR A 53 -0.77 -14.47 7.33
C THR A 53 -1.11 -13.98 5.92
N HIS A 54 -2.13 -13.13 5.77
CA HIS A 54 -2.54 -12.61 4.47
C HIS A 54 -1.53 -11.56 3.98
N ARG A 55 -0.99 -11.74 2.77
CA ARG A 55 0.15 -10.95 2.26
C ARG A 55 -0.16 -9.51 1.79
N SER A 56 -1.42 -9.09 1.87
CA SER A 56 -1.89 -7.87 1.18
C SER A 56 -2.95 -7.09 1.95
N ILE A 57 -3.64 -7.74 2.90
CA ILE A 57 -4.65 -7.13 3.75
C ILE A 57 -4.37 -7.63 5.14
N THR A 58 -4.00 -6.74 6.05
CA THR A 58 -3.69 -7.07 7.44
C THR A 58 -4.27 -6.00 8.36
N THR A 59 -3.92 -6.07 9.64
CA THR A 59 -4.13 -5.01 10.62
C THR A 59 -2.78 -4.57 11.18
N ASP A 60 -2.61 -3.28 11.39
CA ASP A 60 -1.48 -2.73 12.14
C ASP A 60 -1.83 -2.69 13.64
N TYR A 61 -1.47 -1.63 14.38
CA TYR A 61 -1.56 -1.53 15.84
C TYR A 61 -2.88 -2.00 16.46
N SER A 62 -4.01 -1.78 15.78
CA SER A 62 -5.33 -2.14 16.30
C SER A 62 -6.10 -3.02 15.34
N GLU A 63 -6.97 -3.87 15.90
CA GLU A 63 -7.92 -4.72 15.16
C GLU A 63 -8.75 -3.93 14.12
N ALA A 64 -9.01 -2.65 14.37
CA ALA A 64 -9.80 -1.78 13.49
C ALA A 64 -8.98 -1.03 12.44
N LEU A 65 -7.65 -0.99 12.55
CA LEU A 65 -6.76 -0.30 11.64
C LEU A 65 -6.32 -1.28 10.54
N LEU A 66 -7.06 -1.28 9.43
CA LEU A 66 -6.67 -2.08 8.27
C LEU A 66 -5.42 -1.49 7.63
N GLU A 67 -4.57 -2.37 7.14
CA GLU A 67 -3.40 -2.03 6.35
C GLU A 67 -3.43 -2.81 5.03
N PHE A 68 -3.27 -2.07 3.93
CA PHE A 68 -3.14 -2.64 2.60
C PHE A 68 -1.68 -2.60 2.15
N ILE A 69 -1.18 -3.77 1.76
CA ILE A 69 0.20 -3.96 1.31
C ILE A 69 0.16 -4.44 -0.13
N THR A 70 0.68 -3.61 -1.04
CA THR A 70 0.78 -3.97 -2.46
C THR A 70 2.05 -4.77 -2.75
N GLY A 71 2.04 -5.52 -3.85
CA GLY A 71 3.26 -6.06 -4.44
C GLY A 71 4.22 -4.97 -4.93
N VAL A 72 5.40 -5.41 -5.36
CA VAL A 72 6.45 -4.50 -5.87
C VAL A 72 6.35 -4.35 -7.39
N HIS A 73 5.97 -3.16 -7.85
CA HIS A 73 5.72 -2.84 -9.25
C HIS A 73 6.77 -1.95 -9.91
N GLN A 74 6.86 -2.00 -11.24
CA GLN A 74 7.75 -1.16 -12.05
C GLN A 74 7.13 0.19 -12.41
N SER A 75 5.80 0.32 -12.44
CA SER A 75 5.11 1.58 -12.78
C SER A 75 4.24 2.09 -11.62
N PRO A 76 4.08 3.42 -11.48
CA PRO A 76 3.15 4.00 -10.50
C PRO A 76 1.70 3.57 -10.74
N ASN A 77 1.29 3.47 -12.00
CA ASN A 77 -0.08 3.07 -12.34
C ASN A 77 -0.37 1.64 -11.87
N ALA A 78 0.57 0.70 -12.05
CA ALA A 78 0.36 -0.70 -11.64
C ALA A 78 0.17 -0.84 -10.12
N VAL A 79 0.98 -0.14 -9.32
CA VAL A 79 0.82 -0.18 -7.85
C VAL A 79 -0.48 0.50 -7.40
N LEU A 80 -0.90 1.58 -8.07
CA LEU A 80 -2.17 2.24 -7.77
C LEU A 80 -3.39 1.39 -8.18
N THR A 81 -3.30 0.62 -9.26
CA THR A 81 -4.34 -0.33 -9.66
C THR A 81 -4.50 -1.44 -8.62
N GLU A 82 -3.41 -2.08 -8.18
CA GLU A 82 -3.51 -3.10 -7.11
C GLU A 82 -4.07 -2.49 -5.82
N LEU A 83 -3.60 -1.31 -5.42
CA LEU A 83 -4.12 -0.63 -4.24
C LEU A 83 -5.62 -0.37 -4.35
N PHE A 84 -6.10 0.06 -5.52
CA PHE A 84 -7.52 0.23 -5.79
C PHE A 84 -8.29 -1.07 -5.65
N ASP A 85 -7.79 -2.17 -6.21
CA ASP A 85 -8.45 -3.49 -6.16
C ASP A 85 -8.56 -4.00 -4.72
N LEU A 86 -7.52 -3.81 -3.89
CA LEU A 86 -7.55 -4.15 -2.46
C LEU A 86 -8.64 -3.37 -1.71
N HIS A 87 -8.76 -2.07 -1.98
CA HIS A 87 -9.83 -1.25 -1.40
C HIS A 87 -11.22 -1.69 -1.90
N ALA A 88 -11.37 -1.93 -3.20
CA ALA A 88 -12.63 -2.30 -3.82
C ALA A 88 -13.12 -3.70 -3.40
N TYR A 89 -12.21 -4.63 -3.13
CA TYR A 89 -12.53 -5.93 -2.53
C TYR A 89 -13.00 -5.77 -1.09
N THR A 90 -12.32 -4.93 -0.31
CA THR A 90 -12.58 -4.75 1.13
C THR A 90 -13.85 -3.94 1.42
N ALA A 91 -14.23 -3.03 0.52
CA ALA A 91 -15.41 -2.18 0.70
C ALA A 91 -16.74 -2.85 0.30
N ARG A 92 -16.70 -4.05 -0.29
CA ARG A 92 -17.89 -4.86 -0.63
C ARG A 92 -18.45 -5.56 0.60
#